data_AF-A0A965SKB5-F1
#
_entry.id   AF-A0A965SKB5-F1
#
_cell.length_a   1.000
_cell.length_b   1.000
_cell.length_c   1.000
_cell.angle_alpha   90.00
_cell.angle_beta   90.00
_cell.angle_gamma   90.00
#
_symmetry.space_group_name_H-M   'P 1'
#
loop_
_entity.id
_entity.type
_entity.pdbx_description
1 polymer ?
#
loop_
_entity_poly.entity_id
_entity_poly.type
_entity_poly.pdbx_seq_one_letter_code
_entity_poly.pdbx_strand_id
1 'polypeptide(L)'
;MKRWVEPRAVVVVEPHAGGPGESLVFSLPTVSSAPAAFSPNAEEGHSKSPCGSEAPGEGVCYAPQVNHAKFKWSKALLSLAIVFAGIAISWLLSAALYGRRDPRLVGLTQRNGVARAGYRLLANKYYLDDLYERGVVANVAGPISRAAYWFNQNVLDGILHTVARVARSVATVVYRDIDQRLVDGAVNASADATKAAGTTVQPIQSGRVGQYGALLFATAAVAALVFVILNT
;
A
#
# COMPACT_ATOMS: atom_id res chain seq x y z
N MET A 1 12.03 -18.83 46.04
CA MET A 1 11.17 -18.10 45.09
C MET A 1 9.79 -18.74 45.08
N LYS A 2 8.72 -17.99 45.37
CA LYS A 2 7.35 -18.51 45.17
C LYS A 2 7.05 -18.45 43.67
N ARG A 3 6.64 -19.58 43.09
CA ARG A 3 6.35 -19.72 41.66
C ARG A 3 5.07 -18.96 41.37
N TRP A 4 5.15 -17.90 40.56
CA TRP A 4 3.98 -17.15 40.12
C TRP A 4 3.16 -18.02 39.15
N VAL A 5 1.87 -18.13 39.41
CA VAL A 5 0.92 -18.86 38.56
C VAL A 5 -0.07 -17.82 38.03
N GLU A 6 -0.17 -17.72 36.71
CA GLU A 6 -1.04 -16.75 36.05
C GLU A 6 -2.52 -17.11 36.34
N PRO A 7 -3.33 -16.17 36.85
CA PRO A 7 -4.74 -16.42 37.09
C PRO A 7 -5.45 -16.65 35.75
N ARG A 8 -6.02 -17.84 35.58
CA ARG A 8 -6.84 -18.21 34.41
C ARG A 8 -8.32 -17.97 34.73
N ALA A 9 -9.02 -17.25 33.86
CA ALA A 9 -10.45 -17.02 34.00
C ALA A 9 -11.20 -18.34 33.75
N VAL A 10 -11.92 -18.83 34.75
CA VAL A 10 -12.84 -19.97 34.64
C VAL A 10 -14.25 -19.44 34.86
N VAL A 11 -15.19 -19.83 34.02
CA VAL A 11 -16.61 -19.50 34.20
C VAL A 11 -17.15 -20.38 35.33
N VAL A 12 -17.46 -19.79 36.49
CA VAL A 12 -17.87 -20.54 37.69
C VAL A 12 -19.39 -20.50 37.92
N VAL A 13 -20.12 -19.56 37.32
CA VAL A 13 -21.60 -19.53 37.38
C VAL A 13 -22.19 -19.00 36.08
N GLU A 14 -23.33 -19.56 35.67
CA GLU A 14 -24.12 -19.08 34.55
C GLU A 14 -25.05 -17.93 34.99
N PRO A 15 -25.03 -16.79 34.29
CA PRO A 15 -25.93 -15.68 34.58
C PRO A 15 -27.38 -16.04 34.27
N HIS A 16 -28.32 -15.60 35.11
CA HIS A 16 -29.75 -15.76 34.87
C HIS A 16 -30.38 -14.40 34.52
N ALA A 17 -31.46 -14.42 33.73
CA ALA A 17 -32.17 -13.20 33.37
C ALA A 17 -32.83 -12.56 34.60
N GLY A 18 -32.44 -11.32 34.92
CA GLY A 18 -33.03 -10.55 36.04
C GLY A 18 -34.46 -10.08 35.79
N GLY A 19 -34.96 -10.19 34.55
CA GLY A 19 -36.29 -9.75 34.12
C GLY A 19 -36.24 -8.92 32.82
N PRO A 20 -37.39 -8.54 32.25
CA PRO A 20 -37.44 -7.72 31.04
C PRO A 20 -36.83 -6.33 31.28
N GLY A 21 -35.74 -6.01 30.59
CA GLY A 21 -35.03 -4.72 30.71
C GLY A 21 -33.97 -4.64 31.82
N GLU A 22 -33.78 -5.72 32.57
CA GLU A 22 -32.76 -5.82 33.63
C GLU A 22 -31.49 -6.52 33.10
N SER A 23 -30.34 -6.19 33.70
CA SER A 23 -29.09 -6.88 33.41
C SER A 23 -29.11 -8.33 33.91
N LEU A 24 -28.31 -9.19 33.28
CA LEU A 24 -28.05 -10.55 33.73
C LEU A 24 -27.53 -10.55 35.19
N VAL A 25 -28.16 -11.32 36.07
CA VAL A 25 -27.83 -11.38 37.50
C VAL A 25 -27.03 -12.65 37.77
N PHE A 26 -25.95 -12.51 38.53
CA PHE A 26 -25.05 -13.61 38.89
C PHE A 26 -25.22 -13.93 40.39
N SER A 27 -25.74 -15.10 40.71
CA SER A 27 -25.91 -15.57 42.10
C SER A 27 -24.61 -16.21 42.58
N LEU A 28 -23.78 -15.46 43.29
CA LEU A 28 -22.56 -15.97 43.94
C LEU A 28 -22.91 -16.73 45.23
N PRO A 29 -22.30 -17.90 45.50
CA PRO A 29 -22.36 -18.48 46.84
C PRO A 29 -21.66 -17.52 47.82
N THR A 30 -22.37 -17.11 48.88
CA THR A 30 -21.84 -16.22 49.93
C THR A 30 -20.70 -16.92 50.67
N VAL A 31 -19.44 -16.64 50.29
CA VAL A 31 -18.28 -17.03 51.10
C VAL A 31 -18.21 -16.07 52.29
N SER A 32 -18.57 -16.59 53.45
CA SER A 32 -18.84 -15.88 54.70
C SER A 32 -17.59 -15.45 55.50
N SER A 33 -16.43 -15.28 54.88
CA SER A 33 -15.17 -15.04 55.61
C SER A 33 -14.43 -13.73 55.32
N ALA A 34 -14.94 -12.86 54.44
CA ALA A 34 -14.44 -11.49 54.33
C ALA A 34 -15.28 -10.57 55.23
N PRO A 35 -14.70 -9.84 56.21
CA PRO A 35 -15.46 -8.91 57.01
C PRO A 35 -16.09 -7.88 56.07
N ALA A 36 -17.40 -7.73 56.20
CA ALA A 36 -18.20 -6.78 55.44
C ALA A 36 -17.71 -5.35 55.69
N ALA A 37 -16.71 -4.90 54.93
CA ALA A 37 -16.49 -3.48 54.67
C ALA A 37 -17.48 -3.06 53.57
N PHE A 38 -18.78 -3.22 53.84
CA PHE A 38 -19.84 -2.54 53.11
C PHE A 38 -19.81 -1.08 53.56
N SER A 39 -18.91 -0.29 52.99
CA SER A 39 -18.88 1.16 53.16
C SER A 39 -19.71 1.77 52.03
N PRO A 40 -20.91 2.32 52.29
CA PRO A 40 -21.81 2.81 51.26
C PRO A 40 -21.43 4.23 50.85
N ASN A 41 -20.20 4.42 50.34
CA ASN A 41 -19.86 5.67 49.66
C ASN A 41 -20.16 5.50 48.17
N ALA A 42 -21.42 5.75 47.81
CA ALA A 42 -21.98 5.64 46.45
C ALA A 42 -21.37 6.65 45.42
N GLU A 43 -20.25 7.28 45.73
CA GLU A 43 -19.57 8.24 44.84
C GLU A 43 -18.34 7.64 44.14
N GLU A 44 -17.77 6.56 44.68
CA GLU A 44 -16.65 5.83 44.08
C GLU A 44 -17.19 4.56 43.41
N GLY A 45 -17.26 4.57 42.08
CA GLY A 45 -17.75 3.44 41.27
C GLY A 45 -16.85 2.20 41.26
N HIS A 46 -15.96 2.06 42.25
CA HIS A 46 -15.06 0.94 42.42
C HIS A 46 -15.25 0.37 43.83
N SER A 47 -15.86 -0.81 43.89
CA SER A 47 -15.85 -1.62 45.12
C SER A 47 -14.42 -2.11 45.34
N LYS A 48 -13.81 -1.73 46.47
CA LYS A 48 -12.50 -2.25 46.88
C LYS A 48 -12.66 -3.75 47.14
N SER A 49 -12.15 -4.58 46.24
CA SER A 49 -12.04 -6.02 46.46
C SER A 49 -10.58 -6.43 46.60
N PRO A 50 -10.26 -7.39 47.48
CA PRO A 50 -8.91 -7.94 47.60
C PRO A 50 -8.53 -8.81 46.38
N CYS A 51 -9.51 -9.13 45.52
CA CYS A 51 -9.31 -9.88 44.28
C CYS A 51 -8.35 -9.14 43.33
N GLY A 52 -7.18 -9.73 43.08
CA GLY A 52 -6.15 -9.18 42.19
C GLY A 52 -5.10 -8.30 42.88
N SER A 53 -5.30 -7.95 44.15
CA SER A 53 -4.31 -7.26 44.99
C SER A 53 -3.71 -8.15 46.09
N GLU A 54 -4.46 -9.14 46.59
CA GLU A 54 -3.98 -10.14 47.54
C GLU A 54 -4.38 -11.56 47.10
N ALA A 55 -3.59 -12.58 47.50
CA ALA A 55 -3.89 -13.98 47.21
C ALA A 55 -4.92 -14.52 48.24
N PRO A 56 -6.08 -15.04 47.81
CA PRO A 56 -7.07 -15.58 48.74
C PRO A 56 -6.54 -16.85 49.43
N GLY A 57 -6.83 -16.99 50.74
CA GLY A 57 -6.43 -18.15 51.53
C GLY A 57 -7.16 -19.44 51.16
N GLU A 58 -8.45 -19.35 50.83
CA GLU A 58 -9.26 -20.43 50.26
C GLU A 58 -10.37 -19.85 49.35
N GLY A 59 -10.65 -20.51 48.22
CA GLY A 59 -11.73 -20.15 47.29
C GLY A 59 -11.30 -19.43 46.01
N VAL A 60 -12.25 -19.22 45.10
CA VAL A 60 -12.07 -18.48 43.84
C VAL A 60 -12.44 -17.02 44.08
N CYS A 61 -11.56 -16.09 43.71
CA CYS A 61 -11.90 -14.68 43.76
C CYS A 61 -12.80 -14.30 42.58
N TYR A 62 -13.87 -13.57 42.88
CA TYR A 62 -14.78 -13.04 41.88
C TYR A 62 -14.48 -11.57 41.59
N ALA A 63 -14.58 -11.18 40.32
CA ALA A 63 -14.48 -9.78 39.93
C ALA A 63 -15.54 -8.96 40.69
N PRO A 64 -15.17 -7.78 41.23
CA PRO A 64 -16.11 -6.93 41.93
C PRO A 64 -17.28 -6.57 41.00
N GLN A 65 -18.50 -6.73 41.49
CA GLN A 65 -19.69 -6.27 40.76
C GLN A 65 -19.57 -4.75 40.55
N VAL A 66 -19.58 -4.33 39.29
CA VAL A 66 -19.55 -2.92 38.91
C VAL A 66 -20.90 -2.28 39.24
N ASN A 67 -20.96 -1.56 40.34
CA ASN A 67 -22.11 -0.72 40.67
C ASN A 67 -22.01 0.58 39.88
N HIS A 68 -22.88 0.74 38.87
CA HIS A 68 -22.97 2.00 38.14
C HIS A 68 -23.40 3.12 39.10
N ALA A 69 -22.72 4.27 39.00
CA ALA A 69 -23.09 5.45 39.77
C ALA A 69 -24.53 5.86 39.41
N LYS A 70 -25.41 5.95 40.42
CA LYS A 70 -26.79 6.40 40.23
C LYS A 70 -26.79 7.82 39.67
N PHE A 71 -27.66 8.08 38.69
CA PHE A 71 -27.79 9.39 38.08
C PHE A 71 -28.07 10.47 39.13
N LYS A 72 -27.20 11.49 39.20
CA LYS A 72 -27.37 12.64 40.10
C LYS A 72 -27.73 13.87 39.29
N TRP A 73 -28.96 14.35 39.44
CA TRP A 73 -29.44 15.57 38.80
C TRP A 73 -28.55 16.79 39.04
N SER A 74 -27.89 16.89 40.20
CA SER A 74 -26.98 18.00 40.49
C SER A 74 -25.78 18.07 39.53
N LYS A 75 -25.17 16.93 39.19
CA LYS A 75 -24.05 16.86 38.23
C LYS A 75 -24.52 17.17 36.81
N ALA A 76 -25.68 16.63 36.44
CA ALA A 76 -26.28 16.86 35.12
C ALA A 76 -26.66 18.34 34.92
N LEU A 77 -27.32 18.95 35.91
CA LEU A 77 -27.69 20.36 35.87
C LEU A 77 -26.46 21.27 35.85
N LEU A 78 -25.40 20.94 36.60
CA LEU A 78 -24.16 21.70 36.57
C LEU A 78 -23.50 21.64 35.18
N SER A 79 -23.37 20.46 34.57
CA SER A 79 -22.80 20.34 33.22
C SER A 79 -23.66 21.08 32.19
N LEU A 80 -24.98 20.99 32.31
CA LEU A 80 -25.91 21.63 31.40
C LEU A 80 -25.85 23.15 31.52
N ALA A 81 -25.74 23.67 32.76
CA ALA A 81 -25.56 25.09 33.01
C ALA A 81 -24.26 25.63 32.41
N ILE A 82 -23.14 24.89 32.51
CA ILE A 82 -21.86 25.27 31.91
C ILE A 82 -21.97 25.35 30.38
N VAL A 83 -22.63 24.36 29.76
CA VAL A 83 -22.86 24.35 28.31
C VAL A 83 -23.69 25.55 27.86
N PHE A 84 -24.83 25.80 28.53
CA PHE A 84 -25.67 26.96 28.19
C PHE A 84 -24.96 28.29 28.44
N ALA A 85 -24.16 28.41 29.49
CA ALA A 85 -23.32 29.58 29.72
C ALA A 85 -22.33 29.79 28.57
N GLY A 86 -21.65 28.72 28.11
CA GLY A 86 -20.73 28.78 26.97
C GLY A 86 -21.42 29.22 25.68
N ILE A 87 -22.62 28.69 25.39
CA ILE A 87 -23.42 29.07 24.23
C ILE A 87 -23.84 30.55 24.33
N ALA A 88 -24.35 30.98 25.48
CA ALA A 88 -24.76 32.36 25.71
C ALA A 88 -23.59 33.34 25.54
N ILE A 89 -22.43 33.04 26.12
CA ILE A 89 -21.21 33.85 25.98
C ILE A 89 -20.76 33.90 24.52
N SER A 90 -20.72 32.76 23.83
CA SER A 90 -20.34 32.69 22.41
C SER A 90 -21.27 33.51 21.53
N TRP A 91 -22.59 33.40 21.74
CA TRP A 91 -23.59 34.17 21.01
C TRP A 91 -23.46 35.67 21.26
N LEU A 92 -23.34 36.10 22.53
CA LEU A 92 -23.18 37.51 22.88
C LEU A 92 -21.90 38.11 22.28
N LEU A 93 -20.76 37.41 22.38
CA LEU A 93 -19.50 37.85 21.81
C LEU A 93 -19.55 37.90 20.27
N SER A 94 -20.15 36.90 19.64
CA SER A 94 -20.30 36.85 18.18
C SER A 94 -21.24 37.95 17.68
N ALA A 95 -22.36 38.20 18.37
CA ALA A 95 -23.27 39.28 18.05
C ALA A 95 -22.61 40.66 18.23
N ALA A 96 -21.79 40.84 19.27
CA ALA A 96 -21.05 42.07 19.50
C ALA A 96 -19.93 42.29 18.45
N LEU A 97 -19.17 41.24 18.10
CA LEU A 97 -18.05 41.31 17.18
C LEU A 97 -18.49 41.41 15.71
N TYR A 98 -19.38 40.53 15.26
CA TYR A 98 -19.76 40.42 13.85
C TYR A 98 -21.02 41.23 13.50
N GLY A 99 -22.01 41.25 14.39
CA GLY A 99 -23.28 41.95 14.16
C GLY A 99 -23.18 43.45 14.44
N ARG A 100 -22.96 43.80 15.72
CA ARG A 100 -22.92 45.19 16.20
C ARG A 100 -21.58 45.88 15.90
N ARG A 101 -20.55 45.12 15.54
CA ARG A 101 -19.19 45.60 15.25
C ARG A 101 -18.64 46.52 16.34
N ASP A 102 -18.72 46.08 17.59
CA ASP A 102 -18.26 46.85 18.73
C ASP A 102 -16.77 47.23 18.56
N PRO A 103 -16.42 48.54 18.59
CA PRO A 103 -15.04 48.99 18.43
C PRO A 103 -14.09 48.42 19.49
N ARG A 104 -14.61 47.95 20.64
CA ARG A 104 -13.83 47.29 21.69
C ARG A 104 -13.49 45.84 21.39
N LEU A 105 -14.05 45.21 20.37
CA LEU A 105 -13.74 43.82 20.01
C LEU A 105 -13.14 43.74 18.61
N VAL A 106 -13.67 44.53 17.67
CA VAL A 106 -13.13 44.64 16.31
C VAL A 106 -11.70 45.17 16.38
N GLY A 107 -10.77 44.49 15.72
CA GLY A 107 -9.36 44.88 15.70
C GLY A 107 -8.60 44.62 17.02
N LEU A 108 -9.16 43.90 18.00
CA LEU A 108 -8.45 43.59 19.26
C LEU A 108 -7.11 42.90 19.02
N THR A 109 -7.07 41.93 18.11
CA THR A 109 -5.85 41.22 17.69
C THR A 109 -4.89 42.11 16.90
N GLN A 110 -5.34 43.24 16.38
CA GLN A 110 -4.47 44.21 15.73
C GLN A 110 -3.87 45.19 16.74
N ARG A 111 -4.62 45.66 17.73
CA ARG A 111 -4.11 46.62 18.72
C ARG A 111 -3.34 45.99 19.88
N ASN A 112 -3.62 44.74 20.25
CA ASN A 112 -2.98 44.05 21.37
C ASN A 112 -2.14 42.86 20.88
N GLY A 113 -0.83 42.91 21.16
CA GLY A 113 0.12 41.87 20.78
C GLY A 113 -0.16 40.50 21.42
N VAL A 114 -0.64 40.45 22.66
CA VAL A 114 -0.96 39.19 23.34
C VAL A 114 -2.20 38.54 22.72
N ALA A 115 -3.25 39.32 22.46
CA ALA A 115 -4.43 38.83 21.75
C ALA A 115 -4.08 38.36 20.34
N ARG A 116 -3.16 39.06 19.66
CA ARG A 116 -2.63 38.63 18.36
C ARG A 116 -1.88 37.31 18.44
N ALA A 117 -1.00 37.16 19.43
CA ALA A 117 -0.18 35.97 19.62
C ALA A 117 -1.07 34.75 19.93
N GLY A 118 -2.02 34.90 20.85
CA GLY A 118 -3.01 33.87 21.16
C GLY A 118 -3.84 33.49 19.94
N TYR A 119 -4.37 34.49 19.21
CA TYR A 119 -5.10 34.25 17.97
C TYR A 119 -4.25 33.50 16.95
N ARG A 120 -3.00 33.91 16.71
CA ARG A 120 -2.11 33.22 15.76
C ARG A 120 -1.76 31.81 16.20
N LEU A 121 -1.54 31.57 17.48
CA LEU A 121 -1.33 30.21 18.01
C LEU A 121 -2.53 29.32 17.69
N LEU A 122 -3.74 29.75 18.06
CA LEU A 122 -4.95 28.95 17.84
C LEU A 122 -5.30 28.83 16.35
N ALA A 123 -5.16 29.91 15.57
CA ALA A 123 -5.45 29.92 14.14
C ALA A 123 -4.50 29.04 13.33
N ASN A 124 -3.23 28.94 13.74
CA ASN A 124 -2.24 28.04 13.15
C ASN A 124 -2.21 26.66 13.84
N LYS A 125 -3.28 26.26 14.56
CA LYS A 125 -3.39 24.96 15.23
C LYS A 125 -2.18 24.63 16.10
N TYR A 126 -1.75 25.60 16.90
CA TYR A 126 -0.57 25.53 17.78
C TYR A 126 0.75 25.27 17.04
N TYR A 127 0.80 25.51 15.73
CA TYR A 127 1.95 25.21 14.85
C TYR A 127 2.37 23.73 14.85
N LEU A 128 1.50 22.83 15.30
CA LEU A 128 1.79 21.39 15.32
C LEU A 128 1.92 20.84 13.89
N ASP A 129 1.07 21.31 12.97
CA ASP A 129 1.14 20.96 11.55
C ASP A 129 2.49 21.41 10.93
N ASP A 130 2.92 22.66 11.21
CA ASP A 130 4.20 23.17 10.69
C ASP A 130 5.41 22.43 11.28
N LEU A 131 5.36 22.10 12.57
CA LEU A 131 6.40 21.30 13.22
C LEU A 131 6.47 19.90 12.61
N TYR A 132 5.32 19.28 12.33
CA TYR A 132 5.27 17.96 11.71
C TYR A 132 5.79 18.01 10.27
N GLU A 133 5.19 18.84 9.41
CA GLU A 133 5.50 18.89 7.99
C GLU A 133 6.91 19.43 7.72
N ARG A 134 7.29 20.56 8.33
CA ARG A 134 8.58 21.19 8.07
C ARG A 134 9.67 20.70 8.99
N GLY A 135 9.33 20.36 10.24
CA GLY A 135 10.30 19.88 11.22
C GLY A 135 10.63 18.41 11.02
N VAL A 136 9.62 17.54 10.92
CA VAL A 136 9.83 16.09 10.85
C VAL A 136 9.86 15.59 9.40
N VAL A 137 8.78 15.79 8.65
CA VAL A 137 8.63 15.20 7.31
C VAL A 137 9.66 15.75 6.33
N ALA A 138 9.77 17.07 6.18
CA ALA A 138 10.67 17.68 5.23
C ALA A 138 12.15 17.38 5.51
N ASN A 139 12.53 17.22 6.78
CA ASN A 139 13.92 16.97 7.17
C ASN A 139 14.29 15.49 7.18
N VAL A 140 13.31 14.58 7.35
CA VAL A 140 13.56 13.13 7.36
C VAL A 140 13.21 12.52 6.01
N ALA A 141 11.95 12.61 5.59
CA ALA A 141 11.48 12.01 4.35
C ALA A 141 12.00 12.76 3.11
N GLY A 142 12.19 14.08 3.19
CA GLY A 142 12.69 14.88 2.08
C GLY A 142 14.06 14.44 1.56
N PRO A 143 15.12 14.36 2.40
CA PRO A 143 16.42 13.85 1.97
C PRO A 143 16.39 12.41 1.49
N ILE A 144 15.66 11.53 2.17
CA ILE A 144 15.55 10.11 1.80
C ILE A 144 14.90 9.94 0.43
N SER A 145 13.79 10.64 0.17
CA SER A 145 13.11 10.60 -1.13
C SER A 145 14.00 11.14 -2.25
N ARG A 146 14.73 12.24 -2.02
CA ARG A 146 15.71 12.75 -2.99
C ARG A 146 16.84 11.76 -3.27
N ALA A 147 17.36 11.09 -2.24
CA ALA A 147 18.40 10.09 -2.39
C ALA A 147 17.89 8.87 -3.18
N ALA A 148 16.69 8.37 -2.86
CA ALA A 148 16.05 7.28 -3.58
C ALA A 148 15.79 7.64 -5.05
N TYR A 149 15.30 8.87 -5.31
CA TYR A 149 15.08 9.36 -6.66
C TYR A 149 16.39 9.47 -7.46
N TRP A 150 17.45 10.01 -6.85
CA TRP A 150 18.77 10.06 -7.46
C TRP A 150 19.30 8.66 -7.79
N PHE A 151 19.16 7.70 -6.86
CA PHE A 151 19.58 6.33 -7.07
C PHE A 151 18.84 5.67 -8.24
N ASN A 152 17.52 5.84 -8.31
CA ASN A 152 16.73 5.32 -9.43
C ASN A 152 17.22 5.89 -10.77
N GLN A 153 17.34 7.22 -10.85
CA GLN A 153 17.64 7.90 -12.11
C GLN A 153 19.07 7.70 -12.61
N ASN A 154 20.03 7.51 -11.70
CA ASN A 154 21.45 7.42 -12.05
C ASN A 154 21.94 5.97 -12.07
N VAL A 155 21.50 5.15 -11.12
CA VAL A 155 21.98 3.77 -10.99
C VAL A 155 21.08 2.81 -11.76
N LEU A 156 19.79 2.75 -11.41
CA LEU A 156 18.88 1.77 -12.02
C LEU A 156 18.68 2.05 -13.51
N ASP A 157 18.34 3.30 -13.85
CA ASP A 157 18.18 3.71 -15.23
C ASP A 157 19.52 3.64 -15.96
N GLY A 158 20.65 3.99 -15.32
CA GLY A 158 21.97 3.89 -15.93
C GLY A 158 22.32 2.47 -16.36
N ILE A 159 22.00 1.48 -15.52
CA ILE A 159 22.15 0.05 -15.84
C ILE A 159 21.23 -0.33 -17.00
N LEU A 160 19.94 0.00 -16.92
CA LEU A 160 18.95 -0.34 -17.96
C LEU A 160 19.31 0.24 -19.33
N HIS A 161 19.69 1.51 -19.39
CA HIS A 161 20.12 2.13 -20.65
C HIS A 161 21.38 1.46 -21.21
N THR A 162 22.28 0.99 -20.35
CA THR A 162 23.49 0.29 -20.79
C THR A 162 23.16 -1.09 -21.35
N VAL A 163 22.29 -1.84 -20.68
CA VAL A 163 21.77 -3.12 -21.19
C VAL A 163 21.05 -2.92 -22.54
N ALA A 164 20.20 -1.90 -22.65
CA ALA A 164 19.50 -1.57 -23.88
C ALA A 164 20.46 -1.20 -25.03
N ARG A 165 21.50 -0.41 -24.74
CA ARG A 165 22.55 -0.07 -25.71
C ARG A 165 23.27 -1.31 -26.21
N VAL A 166 23.71 -2.19 -25.30
CA VAL A 166 24.40 -3.44 -25.66
C VAL A 166 23.48 -4.34 -26.51
N ALA A 167 22.24 -4.54 -26.08
CA ALA A 167 21.28 -5.36 -26.82
C ALA A 167 21.04 -4.83 -28.23
N ARG A 168 20.88 -3.50 -28.38
CA ARG A 168 20.72 -2.86 -29.68
C ARG A 168 21.97 -3.02 -30.56
N SER A 169 23.16 -2.87 -29.98
CA SER A 169 24.42 -3.09 -30.69
C SER A 169 24.53 -4.53 -31.20
N VAL A 170 24.25 -5.52 -30.35
CA VAL A 170 24.28 -6.94 -30.74
C VAL A 170 23.25 -7.22 -31.85
N ALA A 171 22.01 -6.74 -31.70
CA ALA A 171 20.98 -6.92 -32.73
C ALA A 171 21.39 -6.29 -34.07
N THR A 172 22.04 -5.12 -34.03
CA THR A 172 22.53 -4.46 -35.24
C THR A 172 23.63 -5.27 -35.93
N VAL A 173 24.56 -5.86 -35.18
CA VAL A 173 25.61 -6.73 -35.72
C VAL A 173 24.99 -7.99 -36.33
N VAL A 174 24.10 -8.67 -35.61
CA VAL A 174 23.43 -9.88 -36.10
C VAL A 174 22.68 -9.57 -37.41
N TYR A 175 21.93 -8.48 -37.45
CA TYR A 175 21.17 -8.12 -38.65
C TYR A 175 22.08 -7.72 -39.82
N ARG A 176 23.06 -6.84 -39.61
CA ARG A 176 23.90 -6.35 -40.71
C ARG A 176 24.91 -7.38 -41.21
N ASP A 177 25.53 -8.15 -40.32
CA ASP A 177 26.66 -9.00 -40.66
C ASP A 177 26.26 -10.46 -40.87
N ILE A 178 25.33 -10.98 -40.08
CA ILE A 178 24.89 -12.37 -40.22
C ILE A 178 23.77 -12.45 -41.25
N ASP A 179 22.66 -11.76 -41.01
CA ASP A 179 21.49 -11.86 -41.88
C ASP A 179 21.77 -11.27 -43.28
N GLN A 180 22.05 -9.98 -43.37
CA GLN A 180 22.18 -9.29 -44.66
C GLN A 180 23.40 -9.69 -45.50
N ARG A 181 24.55 -9.98 -44.86
CA ARG A 181 25.79 -10.27 -45.60
C ARG A 181 26.02 -11.76 -45.81
N LEU A 182 25.82 -12.58 -44.79
CA LEU A 182 26.11 -14.01 -44.87
C LEU A 182 24.89 -14.78 -45.38
N VAL A 183 23.74 -14.65 -44.73
CA VAL A 183 22.55 -15.44 -45.06
C VAL A 183 21.96 -14.97 -46.39
N ASP A 184 21.54 -13.71 -46.49
CA ASP A 184 20.99 -13.14 -47.72
C ASP A 184 22.01 -13.17 -48.86
N GLY A 185 23.29 -12.96 -48.56
CA GLY A 185 24.37 -13.08 -49.54
C GLY A 185 24.46 -14.49 -50.13
N ALA A 186 24.46 -15.52 -49.28
CA ALA A 186 24.51 -16.91 -49.73
C ALA A 186 23.23 -17.31 -50.49
N VAL A 187 22.06 -16.90 -49.99
CA VAL A 187 20.77 -17.20 -50.63
C VAL A 187 20.69 -16.52 -52.00
N ASN A 188 21.02 -15.23 -52.09
CA ASN A 188 21.00 -14.52 -53.38
C ASN A 188 22.03 -15.10 -54.36
N ALA A 189 23.23 -15.44 -53.91
CA ALA A 189 24.23 -16.09 -54.77
C ALA A 189 23.72 -17.44 -55.32
N SER A 190 23.04 -18.24 -54.49
CA SER A 190 22.43 -19.50 -54.94
C SER A 190 21.29 -19.28 -55.95
N ALA A 191 20.48 -18.25 -55.73
CA ALA A 191 19.41 -17.87 -56.64
C ALA A 191 19.98 -17.38 -57.98
N ASP A 192 21.04 -16.58 -57.95
CA ASP A 192 21.71 -16.07 -59.15
C ASP A 192 22.41 -17.18 -59.94
N ALA A 193 23.04 -18.15 -59.25
CA ALA A 193 23.60 -19.33 -59.89
C ALA A 193 22.52 -20.17 -60.60
N THR A 194 21.37 -20.36 -59.95
CA THR A 194 20.23 -21.10 -60.52
C THR A 194 19.62 -20.34 -61.70
N LYS A 195 19.42 -19.02 -61.58
CA LYS A 195 18.97 -18.17 -62.68
C LYS A 195 19.94 -18.25 -63.86
N ALA A 196 21.25 -18.14 -63.61
CA ALA A 196 22.27 -18.24 -64.65
C ALA A 196 22.22 -19.60 -65.38
N ALA A 197 22.14 -20.71 -64.63
CA ALA A 197 21.98 -22.04 -65.21
C ALA A 197 20.69 -22.15 -66.04
N GLY A 198 19.56 -21.66 -65.51
CA GLY A 198 18.29 -21.61 -66.22
C GLY A 198 18.37 -20.81 -67.52
N THR A 199 18.95 -19.61 -67.48
CA THR A 199 19.12 -18.75 -68.69
C THR A 199 20.04 -19.37 -69.74
N THR A 200 21.02 -20.18 -69.32
CA THR A 200 21.93 -20.89 -70.23
C THR A 200 21.23 -22.07 -70.91
N VAL A 201 20.31 -22.75 -70.20
CA VAL A 201 19.55 -23.90 -70.72
C VAL A 201 18.31 -23.45 -71.50
N GLN A 202 17.78 -22.25 -71.23
CA GLN A 202 16.58 -21.68 -71.87
C GLN A 202 16.58 -21.76 -73.41
N PRO A 203 17.69 -21.53 -74.15
CA PRO A 203 17.71 -21.60 -75.61
C PRO A 203 17.41 -22.99 -76.20
N ILE A 204 17.44 -24.07 -75.40
CA ILE A 204 17.09 -25.43 -75.85
C ILE A 204 15.61 -25.51 -76.28
N GLN A 205 14.74 -24.70 -75.68
CA GLN A 205 13.32 -24.61 -76.03
C GLN A 205 13.05 -23.36 -76.87
N SER A 206 13.62 -23.29 -78.07
CA SER A 206 13.55 -22.11 -78.94
C SER A 206 12.25 -21.95 -79.74
N GLY A 207 11.39 -22.99 -79.77
CA GLY A 207 10.21 -23.03 -80.62
C GLY A 207 10.49 -23.28 -82.12
N ARG A 208 11.75 -23.52 -82.51
CA ARG A 208 12.14 -23.78 -83.90
C ARG A 208 12.20 -25.30 -84.16
N VAL A 209 11.30 -25.81 -85.01
CA VAL A 209 11.16 -27.26 -85.30
C VAL A 209 12.48 -27.93 -85.72
N GLY A 210 13.32 -27.23 -86.49
CA GLY A 210 14.63 -27.75 -86.92
C GLY A 210 15.66 -27.92 -85.80
N GLN A 211 15.60 -27.13 -84.72
CA GLN A 211 16.50 -27.28 -83.57
C GLN A 211 16.18 -28.51 -82.73
N TYR A 212 14.90 -28.91 -82.63
CA TYR A 212 14.52 -30.14 -81.93
C TYR A 212 15.05 -31.39 -82.64
N GLY A 213 14.97 -31.44 -83.98
CA GLY A 213 15.54 -32.53 -84.76
C GLY A 213 17.05 -32.65 -84.57
N ALA A 214 17.78 -31.52 -84.63
CA ALA A 214 19.23 -31.48 -84.42
C ALA A 214 19.64 -31.98 -83.02
N LEU A 215 18.90 -31.59 -81.98
CA LEU A 215 19.15 -32.06 -80.60
C LEU A 215 18.90 -33.56 -80.43
N LEU A 216 17.85 -34.12 -81.03
CA LEU A 216 17.55 -35.56 -80.98
C LEU A 216 18.63 -36.40 -81.66
N PHE A 217 19.10 -36.00 -82.85
CA PHE A 217 20.20 -36.71 -83.52
C PHE A 217 21.52 -36.58 -82.75
N ALA A 218 21.82 -35.40 -82.20
CA ALA A 218 23.02 -35.20 -81.39
C ALA A 218 23.01 -36.04 -80.10
N THR A 219 21.89 -36.09 -79.37
CA THR A 219 21.76 -36.91 -78.16
C THR A 219 21.82 -38.41 -78.48
N ALA A 220 21.17 -38.87 -79.54
CA ALA A 220 21.27 -40.26 -79.99
C ALA A 220 22.71 -40.66 -80.37
N ALA A 221 23.45 -39.77 -81.06
CA ALA A 221 24.84 -40.01 -81.41
C ALA A 221 25.76 -40.11 -80.17
N VAL A 222 25.58 -39.22 -79.19
CA VAL A 222 26.33 -39.29 -77.92
C VAL A 222 25.98 -40.56 -77.15
N ALA A 223 24.70 -40.93 -77.05
CA ALA A 223 24.27 -42.14 -76.37
C ALA A 223 24.84 -43.41 -77.03
N ALA A 224 24.85 -43.47 -78.36
CA ALA A 224 25.46 -44.57 -79.11
C ALA A 224 26.96 -44.66 -78.86
N LEU A 225 27.67 -43.53 -78.86
CA LEU A 225 29.11 -43.47 -78.55
C LEU A 225 29.41 -43.98 -77.14
N VAL A 226 28.66 -43.50 -76.13
CA VAL A 226 28.79 -43.95 -74.74
C VAL A 226 28.50 -45.45 -74.62
N PHE A 227 27.45 -45.94 -75.28
CA PHE A 227 27.11 -47.35 -75.29
C PHE A 227 28.24 -48.21 -75.86
N VAL A 228 28.85 -47.78 -76.98
CA VAL A 228 29.99 -48.47 -77.57
C VAL A 228 31.16 -48.49 -76.58
N ILE A 229 31.53 -47.35 -75.98
CA ILE A 229 32.64 -47.26 -75.02
C ILE A 229 32.41 -48.13 -73.77
N LEU A 230 31.18 -48.22 -73.28
CA LEU A 230 30.84 -49.03 -72.10
C LEU A 230 30.73 -50.52 -72.41
N ASN A 231 30.49 -50.89 -73.68
CA ASN A 231 30.33 -52.27 -74.14
C ASN A 231 31.54 -52.78 -74.94
N THR A 232 32.63 -52.03 -74.96
CA THR A 232 33.98 -52.46 -75.33
C THR A 232 34.79 -52.74 -74.08
#